data_AF-A0A420I4J1-F1
#
_entry.id   AF-A0A420I4J1-F1
#
_cell.length_a   1.000
_cell.length_b   1.000
_cell.length_c   1.000
_cell.angle_alpha   90.00
_cell.angle_beta   90.00
_cell.angle_gamma   90.00
#
_symmetry.space_group_name_H-M   'P 1'
#
loop_
_entity.id
_entity.type
_entity.pdbx_description
1 polymer ?
#
loop_
_entity_poly.entity_id
_entity_poly.type
_entity_poly.pdbx_seq_one_letter_code
_entity_poly.pdbx_strand_id
1 'polypeptide(L)'
;MEIRGSSSLTNAEWVEVQQGLPGCNEPILRHFLASRNSLIDLEKQRRSDHHFRQTCSLISQESCDIVDRIRDEERKTIWNSVAAKTMGQKSEVAVHPGMIFSQAKKLMETTKLWKIVKQMPKGALLHAHLDAMVELDFLFDLLLSTPGVHIYCASAVTNAKELETAPIKFKFMNSSIPSIWSIGYIPNSLVPVTEAADTFPDGGRPAFLTWLRSRCSITERETLDQFNGVDDIWRKFSSIFLILDTILFYEPIFRRCIRRIFTQLNADRVSWADLRLAFNFYYYREGNEEPDTDFSPFFLLKI
;
A
#
# COMPACT_ATOMS: atom_id res chain seq x y z
N MET A 1 -1.80 -29.68 20.14
CA MET A 1 -3.24 -29.92 20.00
C MET A 1 -3.53 -30.01 18.51
N GLU A 2 -3.34 -31.21 17.94
CA GLU A 2 -3.59 -31.49 16.52
C GLU A 2 -5.10 -31.51 16.29
N ILE A 3 -5.62 -30.61 15.46
CA ILE A 3 -6.98 -30.76 14.93
C ILE A 3 -6.91 -31.87 13.87
N ARG A 4 -7.00 -33.11 14.33
CA ARG A 4 -7.29 -34.26 13.48
C ARG A 4 -8.76 -34.18 13.08
N GLY A 5 -9.02 -33.60 11.92
CA GLY A 5 -10.26 -33.85 11.20
C GLY A 5 -10.24 -35.29 10.65
N SER A 6 -10.30 -36.30 11.51
CA SER A 6 -10.69 -37.64 11.07
C SER A 6 -12.21 -37.70 11.14
N SER A 7 -12.88 -37.93 10.01
CA SER A 7 -14.29 -38.31 10.05
C SER A 7 -14.42 -39.49 11.01
N SER A 8 -15.16 -39.32 12.10
CA SER A 8 -15.32 -40.30 13.18
C SER A 8 -16.22 -41.48 12.81
N LEU A 9 -16.60 -41.61 11.54
CA LEU A 9 -17.50 -42.65 11.05
C LEU A 9 -16.69 -43.87 10.59
N THR A 10 -17.03 -45.01 11.13
CA THR A 10 -16.59 -46.33 10.68
C THR A 10 -17.14 -46.62 9.28
N ASN A 11 -16.52 -47.55 8.55
CA ASN A 11 -16.99 -47.94 7.22
C ASN A 11 -18.43 -48.47 7.22
N ALA A 12 -18.88 -49.09 8.31
CA ALA A 12 -20.26 -49.57 8.45
C ALA A 12 -21.25 -48.39 8.58
N GLU A 13 -20.91 -47.38 9.37
CA GLU A 13 -21.72 -46.16 9.51
C GLU A 13 -21.78 -45.36 8.19
N TRP A 14 -20.70 -45.35 7.40
CA TRP A 14 -20.72 -44.76 6.06
C TRP A 14 -21.65 -45.47 5.08
N VAL A 15 -21.71 -46.80 5.14
CA VAL A 15 -22.62 -47.61 4.30
C VAL A 15 -24.07 -47.36 4.70
N GLU A 16 -24.37 -47.23 5.99
CA GLU A 16 -25.71 -46.92 6.49
C GLU A 16 -26.17 -45.51 6.09
N VAL A 17 -25.27 -44.52 6.19
CA VAL A 17 -25.52 -43.15 5.68
C VAL A 17 -25.74 -43.17 4.17
N GLN A 18 -24.96 -43.93 3.40
CA GLN A 18 -25.14 -44.04 1.94
C GLN A 18 -26.49 -44.66 1.56
N GLN A 19 -27.02 -45.59 2.35
CA GLN A 19 -28.32 -46.20 2.09
C GLN A 19 -29.49 -45.23 2.35
N GLY A 20 -29.32 -44.26 3.25
CA GLY A 20 -30.31 -43.21 3.53
C GLY A 20 -30.21 -41.97 2.64
N LEU A 21 -29.18 -41.87 1.80
CA LEU A 21 -29.00 -40.74 0.88
C LEU A 21 -29.83 -40.93 -0.40
N PRO A 22 -30.50 -39.87 -0.90
CA PRO A 22 -31.23 -39.93 -2.15
C PRO A 22 -30.33 -40.37 -3.30
N GLY A 23 -30.76 -41.38 -4.07
CA GLY A 23 -30.07 -41.79 -5.28
C GLY A 23 -29.97 -40.66 -6.32
N CYS A 24 -28.94 -40.69 -7.18
CA CYS A 24 -28.69 -39.66 -8.21
C CYS A 24 -29.89 -39.36 -9.13
N ASN A 25 -30.83 -40.31 -9.24
CA ASN A 25 -32.02 -40.23 -10.09
C ASN A 25 -33.32 -39.93 -9.33
N GLU A 26 -33.26 -39.71 -8.02
CA GLU A 26 -34.46 -39.43 -7.23
C GLU A 26 -35.04 -38.03 -7.55
N PRO A 27 -36.37 -37.90 -7.57
CA PRO A 27 -37.03 -36.62 -7.86
C PRO A 27 -36.61 -35.49 -6.93
N ILE A 28 -36.34 -35.79 -5.65
CA ILE A 28 -35.93 -34.81 -4.65
C ILE A 28 -34.56 -34.19 -4.97
N LEU A 29 -33.58 -35.02 -5.38
CA LEU A 29 -32.25 -34.55 -5.73
C LEU A 29 -32.27 -33.77 -7.05
N ARG A 30 -33.06 -34.21 -8.04
CA ARG A 30 -33.27 -33.45 -9.29
C ARG A 30 -33.90 -32.09 -9.03
N HIS A 31 -34.93 -32.02 -8.18
CA HIS A 31 -35.55 -30.77 -7.78
C HIS A 31 -34.54 -29.86 -7.05
N PHE A 32 -33.78 -30.39 -6.09
CA PHE A 32 -32.74 -29.64 -5.40
C PHE A 32 -31.69 -29.07 -6.38
N LEU A 33 -31.17 -29.89 -7.29
CA LEU A 33 -30.18 -29.45 -8.28
C LEU A 33 -30.75 -28.40 -9.25
N ALA A 34 -32.00 -28.58 -9.69
CA ALA A 34 -32.69 -27.60 -10.55
C ALA A 34 -32.91 -26.27 -9.83
N SER A 35 -33.39 -26.31 -8.58
CA SER A 35 -33.59 -25.13 -7.74
C SER A 35 -32.27 -24.42 -7.44
N ARG A 36 -31.21 -25.16 -7.11
CA ARG A 36 -29.85 -24.62 -6.92
C ARG A 36 -29.33 -23.94 -8.19
N ASN A 37 -29.46 -24.59 -9.34
CA ASN A 37 -29.01 -24.02 -10.60
C ASN A 37 -29.82 -22.76 -10.96
N SER A 38 -31.13 -22.75 -10.70
CA SER A 38 -31.99 -21.58 -10.90
C SER A 38 -31.56 -20.39 -10.04
N LEU A 39 -31.14 -20.64 -8.78
CA LEU A 39 -30.58 -19.60 -7.91
C LEU A 39 -29.23 -19.07 -8.43
N ILE A 40 -28.34 -19.95 -8.88
CA ILE A 40 -27.06 -19.56 -9.50
C ILE A 40 -27.29 -18.69 -10.74
N ASP A 41 -28.27 -19.05 -11.57
CA ASP A 41 -28.59 -18.27 -12.77
C ASP A 41 -29.20 -16.92 -12.40
N LEU A 42 -30.04 -16.85 -11.37
CA LEU A 42 -30.56 -15.60 -10.83
C LEU A 42 -29.43 -14.70 -10.29
N GLU A 43 -28.45 -15.27 -9.58
CA GLU A 43 -27.26 -14.52 -9.14
C GLU A 43 -26.49 -13.98 -10.35
N LYS A 44 -26.23 -14.80 -11.36
CA LYS A 44 -25.55 -14.39 -12.60
C LYS A 44 -26.30 -13.28 -13.36
N GLN A 45 -27.62 -13.28 -13.31
CA GLN A 45 -28.47 -12.23 -13.90
C GLN A 45 -28.37 -10.90 -13.14
N ARG A 46 -28.07 -10.95 -11.82
CA ARG A 46 -28.02 -9.77 -10.95
C ARG A 46 -26.62 -9.19 -10.76
N ARG A 47 -25.57 -9.80 -11.31
CA ARG A 47 -24.20 -9.28 -11.22
C ARG A 47 -24.07 -7.92 -11.92
N SER A 48 -23.21 -7.06 -11.39
CA SER A 48 -22.90 -5.76 -11.99
C SER A 48 -22.33 -5.84 -13.41
N ASP A 49 -21.69 -6.96 -13.76
CA ASP A 49 -21.11 -7.22 -15.07
C ASP A 49 -22.04 -8.00 -16.02
N HIS A 50 -23.30 -8.28 -15.65
CA HIS A 50 -24.20 -9.13 -16.44
C HIS A 50 -24.36 -8.64 -17.88
N HIS A 51 -24.71 -7.37 -18.07
CA HIS A 51 -24.90 -6.79 -19.40
C HIS A 51 -23.63 -6.84 -20.25
N PHE A 52 -22.46 -6.59 -19.64
CA PHE A 52 -21.17 -6.70 -20.32
C PHE A 52 -20.94 -8.14 -20.80
N ARG A 53 -21.19 -9.14 -19.95
CA ARG A 53 -21.03 -10.56 -20.32
C ARG A 53 -21.96 -10.99 -21.45
N GLN A 54 -23.18 -10.45 -21.53
CA GLN A 54 -24.13 -10.74 -22.62
C GLN A 54 -23.71 -10.13 -23.97
N THR A 55 -22.96 -9.03 -23.96
CA THR A 55 -22.63 -8.25 -25.16
C THR A 55 -21.17 -8.35 -25.57
N CYS A 56 -20.32 -9.00 -24.78
CA CYS A 56 -18.90 -9.09 -25.04
C CYS A 56 -18.58 -9.96 -26.27
N SER A 57 -17.58 -9.51 -27.04
CA SER A 57 -17.12 -10.21 -28.25
C SER A 57 -16.55 -11.60 -27.94
N LEU A 58 -16.47 -12.48 -28.93
CA LEU A 58 -15.86 -13.81 -28.79
C LEU A 58 -14.40 -13.73 -28.27
N ILE A 59 -13.64 -12.75 -28.74
CA ILE A 59 -12.25 -12.51 -28.27
C ILE A 59 -12.24 -12.14 -26.78
N SER A 60 -13.20 -11.33 -26.34
CA SER A 60 -13.34 -10.96 -24.92
C SER A 60 -13.70 -12.17 -24.05
N GLN A 61 -14.59 -13.04 -24.54
CA GLN A 61 -14.97 -14.27 -23.85
C GLN A 61 -13.76 -15.20 -23.70
N GLU A 62 -13.02 -15.45 -24.78
CA GLU A 62 -11.80 -16.26 -24.76
C GLU A 62 -10.73 -15.65 -23.82
N SER A 63 -10.58 -14.32 -23.84
CA SER A 63 -9.67 -13.62 -22.94
C SER A 63 -10.06 -13.80 -21.48
N CYS A 64 -11.36 -13.72 -21.15
CA CYS A 64 -11.86 -14.01 -19.80
C CYS A 64 -11.56 -15.45 -19.38
N ASP A 65 -11.78 -16.43 -20.25
CA ASP A 65 -11.51 -17.84 -19.97
C ASP A 65 -10.02 -18.12 -19.73
N ILE A 66 -9.12 -17.44 -20.46
CA ILE A 66 -7.68 -17.51 -20.22
C ILE A 66 -7.33 -16.94 -18.84
N VAL A 67 -7.85 -15.75 -18.51
CA VAL A 67 -7.58 -15.10 -17.21
C VAL A 67 -8.12 -15.95 -16.05
N ASP A 68 -9.30 -16.54 -16.20
CA ASP A 68 -9.90 -17.43 -15.20
C ASP A 68 -9.05 -18.68 -14.97
N ARG A 69 -8.53 -19.31 -16.04
CA ARG A 69 -7.59 -20.44 -15.92
C ARG A 69 -6.28 -20.05 -15.24
N ILE A 70 -5.72 -18.88 -15.55
CA ILE A 70 -4.51 -18.36 -14.90
C ILE A 70 -4.77 -18.14 -13.41
N ARG A 71 -5.89 -17.50 -13.05
CA ARG A 71 -6.27 -17.31 -11.64
C ARG A 71 -6.39 -18.64 -10.90
N ASP A 72 -7.01 -19.65 -11.51
CA ASP A 72 -7.16 -20.98 -10.90
C ASP A 72 -5.83 -21.73 -10.78
N GLU A 73 -4.95 -21.62 -11.77
CA GLU A 73 -3.58 -22.15 -11.73
C GLU A 73 -2.81 -21.53 -10.55
N GLU A 74 -2.79 -20.19 -10.47
CA GLU A 74 -2.10 -19.47 -9.39
C GLU A 74 -2.70 -19.78 -8.02
N ARG A 75 -4.03 -19.91 -7.90
CA ARG A 75 -4.67 -20.30 -6.65
C ARG A 75 -4.19 -21.67 -6.17
N LYS A 76 -4.04 -22.63 -7.07
CA LYS A 76 -3.64 -24.01 -6.74
C LYS A 76 -2.14 -24.13 -6.47
N THR A 77 -1.31 -23.37 -7.18
CA THR A 77 0.15 -23.56 -7.23
C THR A 77 0.94 -22.54 -6.42
N ILE A 78 0.46 -21.29 -6.33
CA ILE A 78 1.15 -20.18 -5.66
C ILE A 78 0.47 -19.88 -4.32
N TRP A 79 -0.84 -19.63 -4.33
CA TRP A 79 -1.61 -19.20 -3.16
C TRP A 79 -2.14 -20.37 -2.33
N ASN A 80 -1.34 -21.43 -2.21
CA ASN A 80 -1.68 -22.65 -1.49
C ASN A 80 -0.54 -23.02 -0.53
N SER A 81 -0.85 -23.06 0.76
CA SER A 81 0.11 -23.33 1.84
C SER A 81 0.80 -24.69 1.72
N VAL A 82 0.17 -25.69 1.08
CA VAL A 82 0.79 -26.99 0.82
C VAL A 82 1.83 -26.89 -0.29
N ALA A 83 1.52 -26.17 -1.38
CA ALA A 83 2.44 -25.96 -2.49
C ALA A 83 3.64 -25.07 -2.09
N ALA A 84 3.43 -24.07 -1.22
CA ALA A 84 4.48 -23.23 -0.68
C ALA A 84 5.53 -24.01 0.14
N LYS A 85 5.10 -25.02 0.91
CA LYS A 85 5.99 -25.93 1.67
C LYS A 85 6.84 -26.81 0.73
N THR A 86 6.28 -27.27 -0.39
CA THR A 86 7.00 -28.09 -1.37
C THR A 86 8.06 -27.29 -2.14
N MET A 87 7.87 -25.98 -2.32
CA MET A 87 8.83 -25.09 -3.00
C MET A 87 9.96 -24.56 -2.11
N GLY A 88 10.15 -25.11 -0.90
CA GLY A 88 11.30 -24.79 -0.04
C GLY A 88 11.29 -23.37 0.54
N GLN A 89 10.14 -22.67 0.52
CA GLN A 89 10.01 -21.40 1.22
C GLN A 89 10.01 -21.65 2.73
N LYS A 90 11.11 -21.31 3.41
CA LYS A 90 11.28 -21.35 4.87
C LYS A 90 10.44 -20.30 5.62
N SER A 91 9.33 -19.83 5.05
CA SER A 91 8.43 -18.93 5.76
C SER A 91 7.46 -19.77 6.57
N GLU A 92 7.41 -19.56 7.89
CA GLU A 92 6.40 -20.14 8.78
C GLU A 92 4.97 -19.68 8.42
N VAL A 93 4.84 -18.65 7.57
CA VAL A 93 3.56 -18.07 7.17
C VAL A 93 2.94 -18.88 6.05
N ALA A 94 1.76 -19.45 6.31
CA ALA A 94 0.95 -20.10 5.30
C ALA A 94 0.55 -19.09 4.22
N VAL A 95 1.02 -19.27 2.98
CA VAL A 95 0.62 -18.41 1.84
C VAL A 95 -0.83 -18.72 1.46
N HIS A 96 -1.68 -17.70 1.45
CA HIS A 96 -3.09 -17.81 1.06
C HIS A 96 -3.60 -16.49 0.45
N PRO A 97 -4.69 -16.52 -0.35
CA PRO A 97 -5.35 -15.30 -0.79
C PRO A 97 -5.85 -14.49 0.41
N GLY A 98 -5.65 -13.17 0.37
CA GLY A 98 -6.06 -12.29 1.47
C GLY A 98 -5.13 -12.27 2.68
N MET A 99 -3.93 -12.86 2.58
CA MET A 99 -2.88 -12.61 3.57
C MET A 99 -2.45 -11.14 3.57
N ILE A 100 -1.73 -10.73 4.61
CA ILE A 100 -1.31 -9.35 4.82
C ILE A 100 -0.51 -8.83 3.61
N PHE A 101 -0.85 -7.64 3.12
CA PHE A 101 -0.29 -7.08 1.88
C PHE A 101 1.24 -6.96 1.90
N SER A 102 1.84 -6.51 3.01
CA SER A 102 3.30 -6.38 3.14
C SER A 102 4.03 -7.70 2.89
N GLN A 103 3.44 -8.81 3.31
CA GLN A 103 3.96 -10.16 3.09
C GLN A 103 3.63 -10.70 1.70
N ALA A 104 2.44 -10.39 1.18
CA ALA A 104 1.98 -10.86 -0.13
C ALA A 104 2.68 -10.14 -1.29
N LYS A 105 3.03 -8.85 -1.14
CA LYS A 105 3.42 -7.95 -2.24
C LYS A 105 4.50 -8.53 -3.13
N LYS A 106 5.62 -8.97 -2.54
CA LYS A 106 6.76 -9.48 -3.31
C LYS A 106 6.39 -10.72 -4.13
N LEU A 107 5.57 -11.61 -3.57
CA LEU A 107 5.10 -12.80 -4.29
C LEU A 107 4.08 -12.42 -5.36
N MET A 108 3.10 -11.57 -5.02
CA MET A 108 2.08 -11.05 -5.94
C MET A 108 2.70 -10.45 -7.20
N GLU A 109 3.75 -9.65 -7.06
CA GLU A 109 4.42 -8.98 -8.18
C GLU A 109 5.07 -9.96 -9.18
N THR A 110 5.32 -11.22 -8.78
CA THR A 110 5.86 -12.25 -9.68
C THR A 110 4.81 -12.93 -10.55
N THR A 111 3.52 -12.84 -10.19
CA THR A 111 2.49 -13.69 -10.78
C THR A 111 2.07 -13.25 -12.19
N LYS A 112 1.51 -14.16 -12.97
CA LYS A 112 1.01 -13.87 -14.33
C LYS A 112 -0.22 -12.95 -14.24
N LEU A 113 -1.11 -13.20 -13.28
CA LEU A 113 -2.31 -12.41 -13.06
C LEU A 113 -1.96 -10.95 -12.74
N TRP A 114 -0.97 -10.70 -11.87
CA TRP A 114 -0.50 -9.35 -11.58
C TRP A 114 0.02 -8.64 -12.83
N LYS A 115 0.84 -9.34 -13.63
CA LYS A 115 1.37 -8.80 -14.90
C LYS A 115 0.25 -8.45 -15.88
N ILE A 116 -0.82 -9.24 -15.95
CA ILE A 116 -2.02 -8.95 -16.75
C ILE A 116 -2.71 -7.68 -16.23
N VAL A 117 -2.99 -7.61 -14.93
CA VAL A 117 -3.66 -6.46 -14.29
C VAL A 117 -2.87 -5.15 -14.47
N LYS A 118 -1.54 -5.21 -14.41
CA LYS A 118 -0.66 -4.07 -14.71
C LYS A 118 -0.87 -3.53 -16.14
N GLN A 119 -1.20 -4.40 -17.10
CA GLN A 119 -1.46 -4.02 -18.49
C GLN A 119 -2.94 -3.72 -18.77
N MET A 120 -3.87 -3.86 -17.81
CA MET A 120 -5.25 -3.48 -18.06
C MET A 120 -5.40 -1.96 -18.12
N PRO A 121 -6.17 -1.41 -19.09
CA PRO A 121 -6.57 -0.01 -19.08
C PRO A 121 -7.57 0.20 -17.94
N LYS A 122 -7.10 0.79 -16.84
CA LYS A 122 -7.87 0.90 -15.59
C LYS A 122 -8.85 2.07 -15.59
N GLY A 123 -8.81 2.92 -16.61
CA GLY A 123 -9.69 4.07 -16.74
C GLY A 123 -9.30 5.16 -15.75
N ALA A 124 -10.04 5.26 -14.64
CA ALA A 124 -9.93 6.36 -13.69
C ALA A 124 -9.60 5.90 -12.26
N LEU A 125 -8.74 6.65 -11.58
CA LEU A 125 -8.51 6.55 -10.13
C LEU A 125 -9.37 7.60 -9.42
N LEU A 126 -10.52 7.18 -8.87
CA LEU A 126 -11.53 8.10 -8.31
C LEU A 126 -11.42 8.30 -6.79
N HIS A 127 -10.45 7.65 -6.16
CA HIS A 127 -10.20 7.77 -4.73
C HIS A 127 -8.70 7.63 -4.47
N ALA A 128 -8.02 8.74 -4.30
CA ALA A 128 -6.64 8.77 -3.81
C ALA A 128 -6.40 10.04 -3.01
N HIS A 129 -5.59 9.94 -1.96
CA HIS A 129 -5.06 11.09 -1.24
C HIS A 129 -3.73 11.46 -1.86
N LEU A 130 -3.58 12.70 -2.35
CA LEU A 130 -2.46 13.13 -3.18
C LEU A 130 -1.11 12.92 -2.49
N ASP A 131 -1.03 13.36 -1.24
CA ASP A 131 0.11 13.24 -0.33
C ASP A 131 0.51 11.77 -0.06
N ALA A 132 -0.43 10.84 -0.14
CA ALA A 132 -0.18 9.40 -0.01
C ALA A 132 0.27 8.70 -1.31
N MET A 133 0.30 9.40 -2.45
CA MET A 133 0.63 8.80 -3.75
C MET A 133 2.12 8.84 -4.10
N VAL A 134 2.92 9.63 -3.37
CA VAL A 134 4.32 9.86 -3.70
C VAL A 134 5.16 8.64 -3.31
N GLU A 135 6.02 8.23 -4.23
CA GLU A 135 6.98 7.15 -3.98
C GLU A 135 8.11 7.66 -3.06
N LEU A 136 8.29 7.00 -1.92
CA LEU A 136 9.10 7.51 -0.80
C LEU A 136 10.59 7.64 -1.13
N ASP A 137 11.19 6.70 -1.87
CA ASP A 137 12.61 6.78 -2.19
C ASP A 137 12.86 7.98 -3.11
N PHE A 138 11.99 8.17 -4.11
CA PHE A 138 12.01 9.37 -4.94
C PHE A 138 11.84 10.66 -4.11
N LEU A 139 10.91 10.71 -3.16
CA LEU A 139 10.71 11.88 -2.30
C LEU A 139 11.95 12.19 -1.45
N PHE A 140 12.60 11.17 -0.89
CA PHE A 140 13.77 11.38 -0.05
C PHE A 140 15.02 11.74 -0.87
N ASP A 141 15.16 11.21 -2.08
CA ASP A 141 16.18 11.65 -3.02
C ASP A 141 15.97 13.13 -3.40
N LEU A 142 14.72 13.55 -3.61
CA LEU A 142 14.39 14.96 -3.81
C LEU A 142 14.74 15.80 -2.58
N LEU A 143 14.34 15.36 -1.39
CA LEU A 143 14.63 16.03 -0.13
C LEU A 143 16.14 16.29 0.04
N LEU A 144 16.97 15.27 -0.17
CA LEU A 144 18.42 15.37 0.01
C LEU A 144 19.13 16.13 -1.12
N SER A 145 18.55 16.14 -2.33
CA SER A 145 19.12 16.87 -3.47
C SER A 145 18.64 18.32 -3.58
N THR A 146 17.60 18.71 -2.83
CA THR A 146 17.05 20.07 -2.86
C THR A 146 17.86 20.97 -1.91
N PRO A 147 18.52 22.03 -2.43
CA PRO A 147 19.30 22.94 -1.59
C PRO A 147 18.43 23.70 -0.58
N GLY A 148 19.01 24.04 0.56
CA GLY A 148 18.37 24.87 1.58
C GLY A 148 17.30 24.15 2.42
N VAL A 149 17.10 22.83 2.24
CA VAL A 149 16.19 22.09 3.11
C VAL A 149 16.88 21.68 4.41
N HIS A 150 16.20 21.94 5.52
CA HIS A 150 16.68 21.65 6.86
C HIS A 150 15.70 20.72 7.57
N ILE A 151 16.21 19.89 8.47
CA ILE A 151 15.44 19.08 9.42
C ILE A 151 15.48 19.76 10.78
N TYR A 152 14.37 19.69 11.50
CA TYR A 152 14.27 20.18 12.87
C TYR A 152 13.28 19.35 13.68
N CYS A 153 13.42 19.42 15.01
CA CYS A 153 12.56 18.74 15.97
C CYS A 153 12.46 19.60 17.24
N ALA A 154 11.32 19.56 17.90
CA ALA A 154 11.11 20.30 19.16
C ALA A 154 11.96 19.75 20.33
N SER A 155 12.45 18.51 20.22
CA SER A 155 13.27 17.85 21.23
C SER A 155 14.46 17.14 20.58
N ALA A 156 15.52 16.93 21.37
CA ALA A 156 16.63 16.09 20.95
C ALA A 156 16.14 14.66 20.66
N VAL A 157 16.81 14.00 19.70
CA VAL A 157 16.52 12.62 19.30
C VAL A 157 17.79 11.81 19.53
N THR A 158 17.86 11.17 20.70
CA THR A 158 19.08 10.60 21.27
C THR A 158 18.97 9.11 21.62
N ASN A 159 17.74 8.58 21.68
CA ASN A 159 17.50 7.17 21.99
C ASN A 159 16.44 6.56 21.07
N ALA A 160 16.28 5.23 21.13
CA ALA A 160 15.38 4.48 20.27
C ALA A 160 13.90 4.91 20.39
N LYS A 161 13.43 5.26 21.60
CA LYS A 161 12.05 5.72 21.82
C LYS A 161 11.80 7.08 21.17
N GLU A 162 12.77 7.98 21.27
CA GLU A 162 12.70 9.28 20.59
C GLU A 162 12.76 9.11 19.07
N LEU A 163 13.62 8.21 18.56
CA LEU A 163 13.66 7.89 17.13
C LEU A 163 12.31 7.37 16.61
N GLU A 164 11.52 6.69 17.44
CA GLU A 164 10.21 6.16 17.07
C GLU A 164 9.10 7.23 17.08
N THR A 165 9.19 8.23 17.97
CA THR A 165 8.05 9.13 18.26
C THR A 165 8.31 10.61 17.99
N ALA A 166 9.55 11.04 17.81
CA ALA A 166 9.91 12.45 17.67
C ALA A 166 9.16 13.13 16.51
N PRO A 167 8.54 14.31 16.70
CA PRO A 167 7.79 15.03 15.68
C PRO A 167 8.74 15.82 14.77
N ILE A 168 9.57 15.10 14.01
CA ILE A 168 10.50 15.69 13.06
C ILE A 168 9.76 16.41 11.95
N LYS A 169 10.34 17.51 11.47
CA LYS A 169 9.79 18.33 10.39
C LYS A 169 10.90 18.84 9.49
N PHE A 170 10.51 19.22 8.28
CA PHE A 170 11.41 19.77 7.28
C PHE A 170 10.95 21.17 6.86
N LYS A 171 11.90 22.04 6.54
CA LYS A 171 11.62 23.41 6.09
C LYS A 171 12.74 23.92 5.18
N PHE A 172 12.38 24.69 4.17
CA PHE A 172 13.34 25.45 3.36
C PHE A 172 13.81 26.72 4.09
N MET A 173 15.11 27.00 4.04
CA MET A 173 15.74 28.21 4.58
C MET A 173 16.86 28.69 3.64
N ASN A 174 16.92 30.00 3.39
CA ASN A 174 17.94 30.64 2.55
C ASN A 174 19.31 30.73 3.24
N SER A 175 19.36 30.69 4.58
CA SER A 175 20.60 30.85 5.35
C SER A 175 20.78 29.76 6.40
N SER A 176 21.97 29.16 6.42
CA SER A 176 22.45 28.27 7.47
C SER A 176 23.06 29.11 8.61
N ILE A 177 22.56 28.93 9.84
CA ILE A 177 23.23 29.51 11.02
C ILE A 177 24.49 28.67 11.29
N PRO A 178 25.67 29.27 11.57
CA PRO A 178 26.93 28.63 11.22
C PRO A 178 27.41 27.49 12.13
N SER A 179 26.78 27.25 13.29
CA SER A 179 27.24 26.21 14.21
C SER A 179 26.37 26.11 15.46
N ILE A 180 26.07 24.88 15.90
CA ILE A 180 25.54 24.60 17.25
C ILE A 180 26.54 24.94 18.37
N TRP A 181 27.82 25.15 18.03
CA TRP A 181 28.92 25.50 18.94
C TRP A 181 29.17 27.01 19.04
N SER A 182 28.33 27.84 18.41
CA SER A 182 28.35 29.28 18.68
C SER A 182 27.80 29.54 20.08
N ILE A 183 28.44 30.44 20.83
CA ILE A 183 28.10 30.81 22.21
C ILE A 183 26.64 31.35 22.34
N GLY A 184 25.91 31.56 21.24
CA GLY A 184 24.52 32.02 21.19
C GLY A 184 23.49 31.06 20.56
N TYR A 185 23.70 29.74 20.54
CA TYR A 185 22.76 28.77 19.94
C TYR A 185 21.45 28.57 20.75
N ILE A 186 20.29 28.48 20.07
CA ILE A 186 18.93 28.44 20.67
C ILE A 186 18.17 27.18 20.19
N PRO A 187 17.36 26.51 21.04
CA PRO A 187 16.48 25.40 20.63
C PRO A 187 15.57 25.72 19.40
N ASN A 188 15.23 24.69 18.61
CA ASN A 188 14.62 24.76 17.25
C ASN A 188 15.57 25.16 16.12
N SER A 189 16.88 25.06 16.33
CA SER A 189 17.80 25.35 15.24
C SER A 189 17.71 24.32 14.13
N LEU A 190 17.80 24.84 12.93
CA LEU A 190 17.62 24.14 11.67
C LEU A 190 18.96 23.52 11.26
N VAL A 191 18.99 22.20 11.09
CA VAL A 191 20.18 21.48 10.62
C VAL A 191 20.00 21.15 9.15
N PRO A 192 20.97 21.45 8.27
CA PRO A 192 20.90 21.04 6.87
C PRO A 192 20.59 19.55 6.77
N VAL A 193 19.58 19.17 5.98
CA VAL A 193 19.10 17.77 5.96
C VAL A 193 20.19 16.79 5.52
N THR A 194 21.09 17.23 4.64
CA THR A 194 22.24 16.44 4.20
C THR A 194 23.22 16.17 5.32
N GLU A 195 23.50 17.17 6.17
CA GLU A 195 24.39 17.03 7.32
C GLU A 195 23.76 16.10 8.37
N ALA A 196 22.48 16.29 8.68
CA ALA A 196 21.76 15.40 9.60
C ALA A 196 21.71 13.95 9.10
N ALA A 197 21.57 13.75 7.79
CA ALA A 197 21.61 12.42 7.19
C ALA A 197 23.02 11.80 7.28
N ASP A 198 24.08 12.55 6.96
CA ASP A 198 25.45 12.04 6.94
C ASP A 198 25.98 11.72 8.34
N THR A 199 25.56 12.50 9.33
CA THR A 199 25.95 12.35 10.74
C THR A 199 25.02 11.43 11.53
N PHE A 200 24.04 10.81 10.87
CA PHE A 200 23.08 9.94 11.54
C PHE A 200 23.78 8.75 12.24
N PRO A 201 23.41 8.42 13.49
CA PRO A 201 24.07 7.36 14.25
C PRO A 201 23.99 6.00 13.56
N ASP A 202 24.98 5.14 13.83
CA ASP A 202 24.94 3.71 13.48
C ASP A 202 24.66 3.41 11.99
N GLY A 203 25.24 4.21 11.09
CA GLY A 203 25.23 3.91 9.65
C GLY A 203 25.07 5.11 8.71
N GLY A 204 25.06 6.35 9.22
CA GLY A 204 25.02 7.56 8.41
C GLY A 204 23.81 7.61 7.48
N ARG A 205 24.01 8.17 6.27
CA ARG A 205 22.93 8.45 5.32
C ARG A 205 22.04 7.23 4.99
N PRO A 206 22.56 6.01 4.73
CA PRO A 206 21.72 4.83 4.53
C PRO A 206 20.82 4.49 5.73
N ALA A 207 21.35 4.60 6.95
CA ALA A 207 20.58 4.37 8.16
C ALA A 207 19.52 5.45 8.36
N PHE A 208 19.85 6.72 8.09
CA PHE A 208 18.90 7.83 8.10
C PHE A 208 17.72 7.59 7.15
N LEU A 209 17.98 7.19 5.90
CA LEU A 209 16.93 6.93 4.91
C LEU A 209 16.04 5.75 5.32
N THR A 210 16.63 4.69 5.88
CA THR A 210 15.90 3.53 6.40
C THR A 210 14.98 3.94 7.56
N TRP A 211 15.49 4.76 8.48
CA TRP A 211 14.72 5.30 9.59
C TRP A 211 13.63 6.26 9.12
N LEU A 212 13.92 7.21 8.24
CA LEU A 212 12.93 8.14 7.72
C LEU A 212 11.81 7.41 6.96
N ARG A 213 12.16 6.36 6.22
CA ARG A 213 11.18 5.47 5.58
C ARG A 213 10.28 4.78 6.59
N SER A 214 10.81 4.28 7.70
CA SER A 214 9.98 3.67 8.74
C SER A 214 9.06 4.68 9.42
N ARG A 215 9.49 5.95 9.53
CA ARG A 215 8.65 7.05 10.04
C ARG A 215 7.57 7.51 9.06
N CYS A 216 7.78 7.32 7.75
CA CYS A 216 6.86 7.75 6.70
C CYS A 216 6.09 6.60 6.02
N SER A 217 6.03 5.42 6.62
CA SER A 217 5.25 4.29 6.11
C SER A 217 4.70 3.43 7.25
N ILE A 218 3.68 2.63 6.94
CA ILE A 218 3.29 1.50 7.80
C ILE A 218 4.23 0.35 7.47
N THR A 219 5.07 -0.03 8.42
CA THR A 219 6.04 -1.11 8.29
C THR A 219 5.38 -2.48 8.46
N GLU A 220 6.10 -3.52 8.06
CA GLU A 220 5.64 -4.90 8.27
C GLU A 220 5.40 -5.21 9.75
N ARG A 221 6.25 -4.70 10.65
CA ARG A 221 6.08 -4.86 12.10
C ARG A 221 4.73 -4.33 12.57
N GLU A 222 4.38 -3.10 12.19
CA GLU A 222 3.10 -2.48 12.58
C GLU A 222 1.90 -3.18 11.93
N THR A 223 2.10 -3.78 10.75
CA THR A 223 1.03 -4.55 10.08
C THR A 223 0.77 -5.91 10.76
N LEU A 224 1.79 -6.47 11.44
CA LEU A 224 1.70 -7.75 12.14
C LEU A 224 1.22 -7.63 13.58
N ASP A 225 1.31 -6.44 14.18
CA ASP A 225 0.88 -6.20 15.57
C ASP A 225 -0.63 -5.95 15.68
N GLN A 226 -1.41 -6.98 15.33
CA GLN A 226 -2.88 -6.88 15.23
C GLN A 226 -3.58 -6.71 16.59
N PHE A 227 -2.86 -6.92 17.70
CA PHE A 227 -3.44 -6.88 19.06
C PHE A 227 -3.58 -5.47 19.61
N ASN A 228 -2.89 -4.47 19.06
CA ASN A 228 -2.95 -3.09 19.54
C ASN A 228 -4.25 -2.35 19.16
N GLY A 229 -5.06 -2.96 18.28
CA GLY A 229 -6.35 -2.41 17.85
C GLY A 229 -6.24 -1.31 16.79
N VAL A 230 -7.41 -0.83 16.35
CA VAL A 230 -7.51 0.08 15.21
C VAL A 230 -6.95 1.48 15.49
N ASP A 231 -7.03 1.94 16.74
CA ASP A 231 -6.58 3.28 17.13
C ASP A 231 -5.05 3.43 17.04
N ASP A 232 -4.32 2.34 17.32
CA ASP A 232 -2.86 2.35 17.28
C ASP A 232 -2.34 2.52 15.84
N ILE A 233 -2.91 1.75 14.90
CA ILE A 233 -2.55 1.89 13.48
C ILE A 233 -3.00 3.24 12.90
N TRP A 234 -4.12 3.80 13.35
CA TRP A 234 -4.52 5.16 12.94
C TRP A 234 -3.58 6.24 13.47
N ARG A 235 -3.07 6.09 14.70
CA ARG A 235 -2.05 6.99 15.25
C ARG A 235 -0.77 6.92 14.42
N LYS A 236 -0.32 5.70 14.07
CA LYS A 236 0.80 5.52 13.16
C LYS A 236 0.54 6.15 11.79
N PHE A 237 -0.59 5.84 11.17
CA PHE A 237 -0.98 6.38 9.87
C PHE A 237 -0.99 7.90 9.86
N SER A 238 -1.62 8.53 10.86
CA SER A 238 -1.68 9.99 10.97
C SER A 238 -0.30 10.61 11.16
N SER A 239 0.58 9.96 11.93
CA SER A 239 1.93 10.47 12.19
C SER A 239 2.83 10.54 10.94
N ILE A 240 2.53 9.72 9.92
CA ILE A 240 3.25 9.72 8.64
C ILE A 240 3.06 11.06 7.94
N PHE A 241 1.81 11.53 7.81
CA PHE A 241 1.49 12.76 7.08
C PHE A 241 1.99 14.01 7.78
N LEU A 242 2.06 14.00 9.12
CA LEU A 242 2.69 15.08 9.89
C LEU A 242 4.16 15.33 9.51
N ILE A 243 4.85 14.32 8.97
CA ILE A 243 6.22 14.41 8.49
C ILE A 243 6.23 14.67 6.98
N LEU A 244 5.52 13.83 6.20
CA LEU A 244 5.52 13.88 4.74
C LEU A 244 5.09 15.24 4.19
N ASP A 245 4.05 15.84 4.76
CA ASP A 245 3.51 17.12 4.28
C ASP A 245 4.55 18.25 4.41
N THR A 246 5.43 18.18 5.43
CA THR A 246 6.51 19.16 5.62
C THR A 246 7.64 19.04 4.59
N ILE A 247 7.74 17.90 3.92
CA ILE A 247 8.68 17.68 2.81
C ILE A 247 7.99 18.02 1.49
N LEU A 248 6.79 17.47 1.29
CA LEU A 248 6.11 17.44 0.01
C LEU A 248 5.68 18.82 -0.46
N PHE A 249 5.20 19.69 0.44
CA PHE A 249 4.59 20.98 0.07
C PHE A 249 5.57 22.15 -0.01
N TYR A 250 6.86 21.86 -0.23
CA TYR A 250 7.81 22.84 -0.77
C TYR A 250 7.78 22.78 -2.31
N GLU A 251 7.52 23.90 -2.98
CA GLU A 251 7.20 23.98 -4.40
C GLU A 251 8.15 23.18 -5.33
N PRO A 252 9.50 23.29 -5.21
CA PRO A 252 10.41 22.52 -6.06
C PRO A 252 10.26 20.99 -5.92
N ILE A 253 9.97 20.52 -4.70
CA ILE A 253 9.73 19.10 -4.43
C ILE A 253 8.33 18.72 -4.94
N PHE A 254 7.30 19.47 -4.53
CA PHE A 254 5.91 19.26 -4.91
C PHE A 254 5.75 19.09 -6.42
N ARG A 255 6.29 20.02 -7.21
CA ARG A 255 6.21 20.00 -8.67
C ARG A 255 6.78 18.72 -9.28
N ARG A 256 7.92 18.25 -8.76
CA ARG A 256 8.55 17.01 -9.24
C ARG A 256 7.77 15.77 -8.81
N CYS A 257 7.20 15.77 -7.61
CA CYS A 257 6.33 14.70 -7.12
C CYS A 257 5.04 14.57 -7.95
N ILE A 258 4.37 15.68 -8.29
CA ILE A 258 3.16 15.65 -9.14
C ILE A 258 3.47 15.06 -10.52
N ARG A 259 4.57 15.48 -11.17
CA ARG A 259 5.03 14.86 -12.43
C ARG A 259 5.25 13.36 -12.29
N ARG A 260 5.88 12.94 -11.19
CA ARG A 260 6.16 11.53 -10.91
C ARG A 260 4.88 10.72 -10.72
N ILE A 261 3.91 11.23 -9.96
CA ILE A 261 2.59 10.61 -9.75
C ILE A 261 1.89 10.38 -11.09
N PHE A 262 1.75 11.41 -11.93
CA PHE A 262 1.08 11.26 -13.23
C PHE A 262 1.84 10.35 -14.19
N THR A 263 3.18 10.36 -14.15
CA THR A 263 4.00 9.41 -14.92
C THR A 263 3.73 7.97 -14.49
N GLN A 264 3.62 7.72 -13.18
CA GLN A 264 3.35 6.38 -12.64
C GLN A 264 1.92 5.92 -12.94
N LEU A 265 0.93 6.81 -12.83
CA LEU A 265 -0.46 6.53 -13.20
C LEU A 265 -0.58 6.16 -14.68
N ASN A 266 0.06 6.93 -15.56
CA ASN A 266 0.08 6.63 -16.99
C ASN A 266 0.80 5.30 -17.28
N ALA A 267 1.93 5.04 -16.61
CA ALA A 267 2.65 3.76 -16.72
C ALA A 267 1.82 2.57 -16.20
N ASP A 268 0.89 2.81 -15.28
CA ASP A 268 -0.10 1.83 -14.81
C ASP A 268 -1.40 1.86 -15.62
N ARG A 269 -1.44 2.55 -16.77
CA ARG A 269 -2.60 2.65 -17.66
C ARG A 269 -3.86 3.20 -16.99
N VAL A 270 -3.67 4.17 -16.09
CA VAL A 270 -4.71 5.04 -15.55
C VAL A 270 -4.67 6.36 -16.33
N SER A 271 -5.81 6.72 -16.93
CA SER A 271 -5.92 7.89 -17.83
C SER A 271 -6.56 9.10 -17.16
N TRP A 272 -7.16 8.93 -15.98
CA TRP A 272 -7.81 9.99 -15.21
C TRP A 272 -7.61 9.77 -13.70
N ALA A 273 -7.48 10.84 -12.92
CA ALA A 273 -7.39 10.74 -11.46
C ALA A 273 -8.11 11.90 -10.76
N ASP A 274 -8.95 11.57 -9.78
CA ASP A 274 -9.55 12.50 -8.83
C ASP A 274 -8.77 12.40 -7.51
N LEU A 275 -7.96 13.44 -7.25
CA LEU A 275 -7.07 13.47 -6.09
C LEU A 275 -7.69 14.30 -4.97
N ARG A 276 -7.74 13.72 -3.77
CA ARG A 276 -8.19 14.36 -2.54
C ARG A 276 -6.99 14.95 -1.83
N LEU A 277 -7.19 16.11 -1.22
CA LEU A 277 -6.20 16.74 -0.38
C LEU A 277 -6.90 17.49 0.75
N ALA A 278 -6.44 17.25 1.98
CA ALA A 278 -6.88 18.03 3.13
C ALA A 278 -5.93 19.22 3.28
N PHE A 279 -6.46 20.45 3.23
CA PHE A 279 -5.67 21.69 3.30
C PHE A 279 -5.24 22.02 4.74
N ASN A 280 -4.65 21.06 5.43
CA ASN A 280 -4.10 21.19 6.78
C ASN A 280 -2.55 21.13 6.77
N PHE A 281 -1.95 21.81 5.79
CA PHE A 281 -0.51 21.91 5.60
C PHE A 281 -0.15 23.33 5.19
N TYR A 282 1.15 23.64 5.25
CA TYR A 282 1.70 24.88 4.78
C TYR A 282 2.37 24.66 3.42
N TYR A 283 2.05 25.50 2.45
CA TYR A 283 2.68 25.50 1.14
C TYR A 283 3.77 26.57 1.09
N TYR A 284 4.96 26.22 0.63
CA TYR A 284 6.10 27.13 0.55
C TYR A 284 6.56 27.24 -0.89
N ARG A 285 6.60 28.45 -1.44
CA ARG A 285 7.17 28.71 -2.77
C ARG A 285 8.67 28.57 -2.76
N GLU A 286 9.23 28.31 -3.95
CA GLU A 286 10.68 28.25 -4.14
C GLU A 286 11.35 29.51 -3.58
N GLY A 287 12.37 29.33 -2.74
CA GLY A 287 13.12 30.44 -2.13
C GLY A 287 12.41 31.17 -0.99
N ASN A 288 11.18 30.80 -0.62
CA ASN A 288 10.41 31.47 0.43
C ASN A 288 10.42 30.66 1.74
N GLU A 289 10.78 31.32 2.83
CA GLU A 289 10.81 30.71 4.17
C GLU A 289 9.45 30.78 4.87
N GLU A 290 8.61 31.74 4.49
CA GLU A 290 7.26 31.86 5.03
C GLU A 290 6.27 31.14 4.12
N PRO A 291 5.23 30.50 4.71
CA PRO A 291 4.23 29.83 3.92
C PRO A 291 3.37 30.85 3.15
N ASP A 292 2.86 30.43 2.01
CA ASP A 292 1.92 31.25 1.26
C ASP A 292 0.67 31.51 2.09
N THR A 293 0.18 32.75 2.01
CA THR A 293 -1.03 33.20 2.71
C THR A 293 -2.31 32.68 2.08
N ASP A 294 -2.24 32.28 0.80
CA ASP A 294 -3.32 31.66 0.07
C ASP A 294 -2.79 30.55 -0.85
N PHE A 295 -3.61 29.53 -1.13
CA PHE A 295 -3.23 28.40 -1.97
C PHE A 295 -3.28 28.73 -3.47
N SER A 296 -3.39 29.99 -3.90
CA SER A 296 -3.50 30.31 -5.33
C SER A 296 -2.25 29.83 -6.12
N PRO A 297 -1.01 30.03 -5.64
CA PRO A 297 0.18 29.54 -6.34
C PRO A 297 0.21 28.02 -6.50
N PHE A 298 -0.33 27.29 -5.52
CA PHE A 298 -0.44 25.83 -5.56
C PHE A 298 -1.25 25.35 -6.78
N PHE A 299 -2.33 26.04 -7.15
CA PHE A 299 -3.18 25.68 -8.30
C PHE A 299 -2.65 26.22 -9.64
N LEU A 300 -1.78 27.24 -9.61
CA LEU A 300 -1.17 27.82 -10.81
C LEU A 300 0.17 27.18 -11.18
N LEU A 301 0.54 26.10 -10.48
CA LEU A 301 1.77 25.38 -10.69
C LEU A 301 1.87 24.86 -12.13
N LYS A 302 2.90 25.31 -12.86
CA LYS A 302 3.22 24.80 -14.20
C LYS A 302 3.94 23.45 -14.07
N ILE A 303 3.17 22.37 -14.04
CA ILE A 303 3.65 20.98 -14.08
C ILE A 303 4.27 20.73 -15.45
#